data_AF-A0A0G2Z7M0-F1
#
_entry.id   AF-A0A0G2Z7M0-F1
#
_cell.length_a   1.000
_cell.length_b   1.000
_cell.length_c   1.000
_cell.angle_alpha   90.00
_cell.angle_beta   90.00
_cell.angle_gamma   90.00
#
_symmetry.space_group_name_H-M   'P 1'
#
loop_
_entity.id
_entity.type
_entity.pdbx_description
1 polymer ?
#
loop_
_entity_poly.entity_id
_entity_poly.type
_entity_poly.pdbx_seq_one_letter_code
_entity_poly.pdbx_strand_id
1 'polypeptide(L)'
;MDVFLFVNRYVLILSSILWAGFSITLGFFLIPLIAKKDIPEIKVLVFNILRTYRRVMYICWILMLGTSLVEYFIIHAISNFENVCQSLIISGLAVFTLHIIWSIYLLSIAKKNEYNPLAMTERDMRILVGGSYFNNFLIISIILIYAIVEMMFHL
;
A
#
# COMPACT_ATOMS: atom_id res chain seq x y z
N MET A 1 -1.61 26.95 13.58
CA MET A 1 -0.74 25.76 13.45
C MET A 1 -1.53 24.48 13.74
N ASP A 2 -2.31 24.47 14.82
CA ASP A 2 -3.05 23.28 15.27
C ASP A 2 -4.12 22.79 14.29
N VAL A 3 -4.89 23.70 13.67
CA VAL A 3 -5.91 23.31 12.66
C VAL A 3 -5.27 22.64 11.43
N PHE A 4 -4.10 23.13 11.01
CA PHE A 4 -3.36 22.55 9.89
C PHE A 4 -2.83 21.15 10.22
N LEU A 5 -2.22 20.98 11.40
CA LEU A 5 -1.74 19.68 11.88
C LEU A 5 -2.88 18.68 12.08
N PHE A 6 -4.03 19.16 12.58
CA PHE A 6 -5.24 18.37 12.70
C PHE A 6 -5.71 17.85 11.34
N VAL A 7 -5.86 18.72 10.34
CA VAL A 7 -6.24 18.31 8.98
C VAL A 7 -5.23 17.34 8.38
N ASN A 8 -3.92 17.59 8.56
CA ASN A 8 -2.85 16.72 8.09
C ASN A 8 -3.00 15.28 8.61
N ARG A 9 -3.30 15.14 9.91
CA ARG A 9 -3.50 13.83 10.56
C ARG A 9 -4.71 13.08 10.00
N TYR A 10 -5.84 13.75 9.77
CA TYR A 10 -7.01 13.09 9.17
C TYR A 10 -6.75 12.66 7.73
N VAL A 11 -6.02 13.46 6.94
CA VAL A 11 -5.63 13.10 5.57
C VAL A 11 -4.73 11.87 5.57
N LEU A 12 -3.74 11.80 6.49
CA LEU A 12 -2.87 10.63 6.64
C LEU A 12 -3.67 9.37 7.01
N ILE A 13 -4.59 9.47 7.97
CA ILE A 13 -5.43 8.33 8.39
C ILE A 13 -6.34 7.86 7.24
N LEU A 14 -7.07 8.77 6.60
CA LEU A 14 -7.98 8.43 5.51
C LEU A 14 -7.24 7.81 4.32
N SER A 15 -6.10 8.39 3.93
CA SER A 15 -5.28 7.85 2.83
C SER A 15 -4.73 6.47 3.15
N SER A 16 -4.32 6.22 4.41
CA SER A 16 -3.85 4.91 4.87
C SER A 16 -4.95 3.85 4.88
N ILE A 17 -6.16 4.17 5.35
CA ILE A 17 -7.30 3.25 5.35
C ILE A 17 -7.68 2.88 3.91
N LEU A 18 -7.80 3.88 3.02
CA LEU A 18 -8.13 3.64 1.62
C LEU A 18 -7.05 2.79 0.94
N TRP A 19 -5.78 3.15 1.11
CA TRP A 19 -4.65 2.41 0.56
C TRP A 19 -4.63 0.94 1.01
N ALA A 20 -4.69 0.69 2.32
CA ALA A 20 -4.64 -0.67 2.87
C ALA A 20 -5.88 -1.47 2.46
N GLY A 21 -7.08 -0.89 2.59
CA GLY A 21 -8.34 -1.54 2.25
C GLY A 21 -8.41 -1.97 0.79
N PHE A 22 -8.07 -1.08 -0.14
CA PHE A 22 -8.04 -1.43 -1.57
C PHE A 22 -6.96 -2.46 -1.88
N SER A 23 -5.76 -2.32 -1.32
CA SER A 23 -4.65 -3.24 -1.59
C SER A 23 -4.95 -4.66 -1.12
N ILE A 24 -5.45 -4.81 0.12
CA ILE A 24 -5.85 -6.10 0.68
C ILE A 24 -6.97 -6.71 -0.15
N THR A 25 -8.00 -5.93 -0.49
CA THR A 25 -9.14 -6.38 -1.29
C THR A 25 -8.68 -6.89 -2.66
N LEU A 26 -7.80 -6.14 -3.33
CA LEU A 26 -7.33 -6.53 -4.66
C LEU A 26 -6.38 -7.72 -4.61
N GLY A 27 -5.44 -7.72 -3.68
CA GLY A 27 -4.42 -8.77 -3.58
C GLY A 27 -4.96 -10.12 -3.12
N PHE A 28 -5.90 -10.15 -2.17
CA PHE A 28 -6.45 -11.43 -1.68
C PHE A 28 -7.64 -11.93 -2.50
N PHE A 29 -8.46 -11.05 -3.06
CA PHE A 29 -9.72 -11.47 -3.66
C PHE A 29 -9.75 -11.33 -5.18
N LEU A 30 -9.33 -10.20 -5.75
CA LEU A 30 -9.52 -9.92 -7.18
C LEU A 30 -8.38 -10.46 -8.07
N ILE A 31 -7.12 -10.19 -7.75
CA ILE A 31 -5.96 -10.65 -8.53
C ILE A 31 -5.93 -12.19 -8.63
N PRO A 32 -6.21 -12.96 -7.56
CA PRO A 32 -6.24 -14.43 -7.65
C PRO A 32 -7.32 -14.98 -8.58
N LEU A 33 -8.37 -14.22 -8.94
CA LEU A 33 -9.38 -14.66 -9.91
C LEU A 33 -8.79 -14.86 -11.30
N ILE A 34 -7.71 -14.15 -11.64
CA ILE A 34 -7.02 -14.29 -12.93
C ILE A 34 -6.47 -15.71 -13.09
N ALA A 35 -6.02 -16.33 -12.00
CA ALA A 35 -5.47 -17.69 -12.00
C ALA A 35 -6.51 -18.79 -11.90
N LYS A 36 -7.70 -18.51 -11.35
CA LYS A 36 -8.74 -19.52 -11.11
C LYS A 36 -9.74 -19.65 -12.26
N LYS A 37 -9.86 -18.65 -13.13
CA LYS A 37 -10.89 -18.62 -14.18
C LYS A 37 -10.29 -18.18 -15.51
N ASP A 38 -10.36 -19.07 -16.51
CA ASP A 38 -10.08 -18.73 -17.90
C ASP A 38 -11.26 -18.01 -18.60
N ILE A 39 -12.08 -17.33 -17.82
CA ILE A 39 -13.22 -16.57 -18.32
C ILE A 39 -12.71 -15.19 -18.77
N PRO A 40 -12.80 -14.86 -20.08
CA PRO A 40 -12.30 -13.60 -20.63
C PRO A 40 -12.84 -12.36 -19.93
N GLU A 41 -14.13 -12.35 -19.61
CA GLU A 41 -14.84 -11.23 -18.99
C GLU A 41 -14.25 -10.90 -17.61
N ILE A 42 -13.85 -11.93 -16.85
CA ILE A 42 -13.28 -11.76 -15.51
C ILE A 42 -11.87 -11.18 -15.62
N LYS A 43 -11.06 -11.66 -16.57
CA LYS A 43 -9.73 -11.10 -16.81
C LYS A 43 -9.85 -9.62 -17.19
N VAL A 44 -10.72 -9.27 -18.15
CA VAL A 44 -10.96 -7.87 -18.54
C VAL A 44 -11.43 -7.01 -17.36
N LEU A 45 -12.38 -7.50 -16.56
CA LEU A 45 -12.86 -6.80 -15.37
C LEU A 45 -11.74 -6.53 -14.37
N VAL A 46 -10.93 -7.54 -14.04
CA VAL A 46 -9.83 -7.39 -13.08
C VAL A 46 -8.79 -6.37 -13.58
N PHE A 47 -8.43 -6.40 -14.86
CA PHE A 47 -7.49 -5.43 -15.43
C PHE A 47 -8.05 -4.00 -15.46
N ASN A 48 -9.34 -3.83 -15.73
CA ASN A 48 -10.01 -2.53 -15.64
C ASN A 48 -10.02 -2.00 -14.20
N ILE A 49 -10.24 -2.86 -13.21
CA ILE A 49 -10.17 -2.47 -11.80
C ILE A 49 -8.73 -2.11 -11.41
N LEU A 50 -7.73 -2.91 -11.81
CA LEU A 50 -6.31 -2.64 -11.57
C LEU A 50 -5.86 -1.31 -12.18
N ARG A 51 -6.39 -0.94 -13.36
CA ARG A 51 -6.15 0.36 -14.00
C ARG A 51 -6.59 1.52 -13.10
N THR A 52 -7.83 1.46 -12.63
CA THR A 52 -8.41 2.51 -11.77
C THR A 52 -7.69 2.56 -10.43
N TYR A 53 -7.47 1.40 -9.84
CA TYR A 53 -6.73 1.24 -8.59
C TYR A 53 -5.34 1.85 -8.64
N ARG A 54 -4.59 1.65 -9.73
CA ARG A 54 -3.25 2.24 -9.90
C ARG A 54 -3.26 3.76 -9.68
N ARG A 55 -4.29 4.46 -10.17
CA ARG A 55 -4.42 5.92 -9.98
C ARG A 55 -4.72 6.26 -8.53
N VAL A 56 -5.65 5.54 -7.90
CA VAL A 56 -6.00 5.72 -6.48
C VAL A 56 -4.78 5.49 -5.60
N MET A 57 -4.01 4.44 -5.85
CA MET A 57 -2.79 4.12 -5.11
C MET A 57 -1.74 5.21 -5.17
N TYR A 58 -1.48 5.77 -6.36
CA TYR A 58 -0.52 6.86 -6.49
C TYR A 58 -0.95 8.10 -5.71
N ILE A 59 -2.24 8.44 -5.73
CA ILE A 59 -2.78 9.54 -4.93
C ILE A 59 -2.58 9.26 -3.44
N CYS A 60 -2.95 8.07 -2.96
CA CYS A 60 -2.76 7.69 -1.56
C CYS A 60 -1.28 7.74 -1.15
N TRP A 61 -0.35 7.23 -1.96
CA TRP A 61 1.07 7.28 -1.64
C TRP A 61 1.61 8.71 -1.56
N ILE A 62 1.23 9.58 -2.50
CA ILE A 62 1.64 10.99 -2.49
C ILE A 62 1.11 11.68 -1.24
N LEU A 63 -0.15 11.45 -0.88
CA LEU A 63 -0.75 12.02 0.32
C LEU A 63 -0.06 11.50 1.59
N MET A 64 0.17 10.19 1.70
CA MET A 64 0.84 9.59 2.86
C MET A 64 2.28 10.09 3.00
N LEU A 65 3.07 10.09 1.93
CA LEU A 65 4.44 10.62 1.95
C LEU A 65 4.47 12.11 2.29
N GLY A 66 3.61 12.91 1.67
CA GLY A 66 3.54 14.36 1.92
C GLY A 66 3.16 14.67 3.37
N THR A 67 2.11 14.02 3.89
CA THR A 67 1.64 14.23 5.26
C THR A 67 2.64 13.73 6.31
N SER A 68 3.32 12.61 6.04
CA SER A 68 4.37 12.06 6.94
C SER A 68 5.62 12.92 6.98
N LEU A 69 6.03 13.50 5.83
CA LEU A 69 7.16 14.44 5.78
C LEU A 69 6.87 15.72 6.55
N VAL A 70 5.67 16.28 6.40
CA VAL A 70 5.24 17.48 7.15
C VAL A 70 5.31 17.23 8.66
N GLU A 71 4.85 16.06 9.12
CA GLU A 71 4.87 15.69 10.53
C GLU A 71 6.32 15.53 11.05
N TYR A 72 7.19 14.89 10.28
CA TYR A 72 8.60 14.71 10.62
C TYR A 72 9.37 16.03 10.79
N PHE A 73 9.12 17.02 9.93
CA PHE A 73 9.82 18.32 10.02
C PHE A 73 9.31 19.20 11.17
N ILE A 74 8.08 19.00 11.62
CA ILE A 74 7.44 19.86 12.63
C ILE A 74 7.59 19.29 14.04
N ILE A 75 7.61 17.97 14.21
CA ILE A 75 7.66 17.32 15.52
C ILE A 75 9.09 16.83 15.80
N HIS A 76 9.72 17.37 16.84
CA HIS A 76 11.05 16.91 17.32
C HIS A 76 10.87 15.96 18.51
N ALA A 77 11.62 14.86 18.51
CA ALA A 77 11.65 13.90 19.62
C ALA A 77 12.49 14.46 20.79
N ILE A 78 11.99 14.28 22.01
CA ILE A 78 12.47 14.88 23.27
C ILE A 78 12.90 13.79 24.28
N SER A 79 12.48 12.53 24.14
CA SER A 79 12.75 11.46 25.14
C SER A 79 13.30 10.12 24.58
N ASN A 80 13.92 9.30 25.46
CA ASN A 80 14.44 7.97 25.10
C ASN A 80 13.35 6.98 24.64
N PHE A 81 12.14 7.11 25.19
CA PHE A 81 10.98 6.33 24.75
C PHE A 81 10.59 6.72 23.31
N GLU A 82 10.60 8.02 23.00
CA GLU A 82 10.36 8.52 21.65
C GLU A 82 11.43 8.03 20.65
N ASN A 83 12.68 7.78 21.07
CA ASN A 83 13.71 7.20 20.20
C ASN A 83 13.37 5.75 19.74
N VAL A 84 12.76 4.95 20.62
CA VAL A 84 12.32 3.58 20.27
C VAL A 84 11.14 3.65 19.31
N CYS A 85 10.16 4.51 19.58
CA CYS A 85 9.04 4.77 18.69
C CYS A 85 9.51 5.31 17.32
N GLN A 86 10.52 6.19 17.29
CA GLN A 86 11.12 6.72 16.08
C GLN A 86 11.80 5.62 15.25
N SER A 87 12.52 4.70 15.89
CA SER A 87 13.13 3.54 15.21
C SER A 87 12.09 2.62 14.57
N LEU A 88 10.97 2.39 15.26
CA LEU A 88 9.84 1.63 14.72
C LEU A 88 9.16 2.36 13.56
N ILE A 89 8.96 3.68 13.66
CA ILE A 89 8.41 4.51 12.56
C ILE A 89 9.33 4.44 11.32
N ILE A 90 10.64 4.55 11.50
CA ILE A 90 11.63 4.40 10.41
C ILE A 90 11.51 3.02 9.75
N SER A 91 11.37 1.96 10.55
CA SER A 91 11.17 0.60 10.01
C SER A 91 9.87 0.49 9.21
N GLY A 92 8.78 1.13 9.67
CA GLY A 92 7.51 1.21 8.94
C GLY A 92 7.66 1.93 7.60
N LEU A 93 8.38 3.06 7.57
CA LEU A 93 8.70 3.79 6.33
C LEU A 93 9.55 2.97 5.36
N ALA A 94 10.51 2.19 5.86
CA ALA A 94 11.31 1.29 5.04
C ALA A 94 10.44 0.20 4.40
N VAL A 95 9.56 -0.45 5.17
CA VAL A 95 8.61 -1.45 4.65
C VAL A 95 7.63 -0.81 3.65
N PHE A 96 7.19 0.43 3.89
CA PHE A 96 6.33 1.17 2.96
C PHE A 96 7.04 1.48 1.64
N THR A 97 8.33 1.83 1.69
CA THR A 97 9.15 2.04 0.49
C THR A 97 9.31 0.74 -0.31
N LEU A 98 9.56 -0.39 0.35
CA LEU A 98 9.59 -1.71 -0.28
C LEU A 98 8.25 -2.05 -0.94
N HIS A 99 7.13 -1.74 -0.27
CA HIS A 99 5.79 -1.89 -0.83
C HIS A 99 5.62 -1.06 -2.12
N ILE A 100 6.06 0.19 -2.14
CA ILE A 100 5.98 1.06 -3.33
C ILE A 100 6.78 0.44 -4.49
N ILE A 101 8.04 0.07 -4.25
CA ILE A 101 8.92 -0.54 -5.27
C ILE A 101 8.27 -1.80 -5.85
N TRP A 102 7.81 -2.68 -4.98
CA TRP A 102 7.18 -3.94 -5.38
C TRP A 102 5.87 -3.70 -6.14
N SER A 103 5.04 -2.77 -5.67
CA SER A 103 3.80 -2.40 -6.32
C SER A 103 4.03 -1.81 -7.71
N ILE A 104 5.05 -0.96 -7.90
CA ILE A 104 5.41 -0.43 -9.22
C ILE A 104 5.79 -1.58 -10.18
N TYR A 105 6.55 -2.56 -9.70
CA TYR A 105 6.88 -3.74 -10.49
C TYR A 105 5.63 -4.51 -10.93
N LEU A 106 4.72 -4.83 -10.01
CA LEU A 106 3.46 -5.53 -10.36
C LEU A 106 2.56 -4.72 -11.29
N LEU A 107 2.46 -3.41 -11.06
CA LEU A 107 1.66 -2.51 -11.89
C LEU A 107 2.23 -2.36 -13.30
N SER A 108 3.54 -2.53 -13.49
CA SER A 108 4.16 -2.54 -14.82
C SER A 108 3.73 -3.77 -15.63
N ILE A 109 3.70 -4.95 -15.00
CA ILE A 109 3.20 -6.20 -15.60
C ILE A 109 1.71 -6.06 -15.90
N ALA A 110 0.94 -5.48 -14.97
CA ALA A 110 -0.47 -5.23 -15.17
C ALA A 110 -0.72 -4.28 -16.36
N LYS A 111 0.09 -3.22 -16.49
CA LYS A 111 -0.01 -2.24 -17.59
C LYS A 111 0.27 -2.87 -18.95
N LYS A 112 1.26 -3.76 -19.05
CA LYS A 112 1.61 -4.45 -20.30
C LYS A 112 0.44 -5.28 -20.84
N ASN A 113 -0.29 -5.95 -19.95
CA ASN A 113 -1.38 -6.87 -20.31
C ASN A 113 -2.76 -6.20 -20.28
N GLU A 114 -2.85 -4.89 -20.01
CA GLU A 114 -4.10 -4.16 -19.81
C GLU A 114 -4.98 -4.09 -21.07
N TYR A 115 -4.38 -3.98 -22.26
CA TYR A 115 -5.11 -3.89 -23.53
C TYR A 115 -5.33 -5.25 -24.21
N ASN A 116 -4.61 -6.29 -23.77
CA ASN A 116 -4.83 -7.67 -24.21
C ASN A 116 -4.65 -8.65 -23.03
N PRO A 117 -5.64 -8.72 -22.11
CA PRO A 117 -5.56 -9.58 -20.92
C PRO A 117 -5.47 -11.07 -21.24
N LEU A 118 -5.91 -11.48 -22.43
CA LEU A 118 -5.91 -12.88 -22.87
C LEU A 118 -4.53 -13.35 -23.36
N ALA A 119 -3.67 -12.43 -23.81
CA ALA A 119 -2.30 -12.74 -24.21
C ALA A 119 -1.32 -12.82 -23.02
N MET A 120 -1.83 -12.74 -21.79
CA MET A 120 -1.00 -12.77 -20.60
C MET A 120 -0.33 -14.13 -20.42
N THR A 121 0.97 -14.11 -20.18
CA THR A 121 1.74 -15.34 -19.98
C THR A 121 1.46 -15.95 -18.60
N GLU A 122 1.60 -17.28 -18.48
CA GLU A 122 1.47 -17.97 -17.20
C GLU A 122 2.48 -17.47 -16.16
N ARG A 123 3.69 -17.07 -16.61
CA ARG A 123 4.71 -16.45 -15.78
C ARG A 123 4.23 -15.12 -15.20
N ASP A 124 3.70 -14.23 -16.04
CA ASP A 124 3.18 -12.92 -15.60
C ASP A 124 2.04 -13.11 -14.59
N MET A 125 1.21 -14.14 -14.79
CA MET A 125 0.12 -14.50 -13.88
C MET A 125 0.62 -14.91 -12.50
N ARG A 126 1.58 -15.83 -12.46
CA ARG A 126 2.17 -16.30 -11.19
C ARG A 126 2.85 -15.15 -10.45
N ILE A 127 3.53 -14.25 -11.16
CA ILE A 127 4.17 -13.07 -10.56
C ILE A 127 3.12 -12.09 -10.03
N LEU A 128 2.06 -11.81 -10.79
CA LEU A 128 0.97 -10.93 -10.34
C LEU A 128 0.29 -11.46 -9.09
N VAL A 129 -0.08 -12.74 -9.08
CA VAL A 129 -0.77 -13.37 -7.94
C VAL A 129 0.17 -13.51 -6.74
N GLY A 130 1.32 -14.16 -6.92
CA GLY A 130 2.29 -14.36 -5.83
C GLY A 130 2.83 -13.04 -5.28
N GLY A 131 3.13 -12.10 -6.18
CA GLY A 131 3.54 -10.76 -5.80
C GLY A 131 2.45 -9.98 -5.08
N SER A 132 1.17 -10.17 -5.42
CA SER A 132 0.08 -9.52 -4.68
C SER A 132 -0.04 -10.00 -3.23
N TYR A 133 0.22 -11.29 -2.96
CA TYR A 133 0.29 -11.80 -1.58
C TYR A 133 1.48 -11.24 -0.81
N PHE A 134 2.65 -11.18 -1.45
CA PHE A 134 3.83 -10.55 -0.84
C PHE A 134 3.56 -9.07 -0.54
N ASN A 135 2.88 -8.37 -1.44
CA ASN A 135 2.50 -6.98 -1.22
C ASN A 135 1.57 -6.82 -0.03
N ASN A 136 0.57 -7.69 0.12
CA ASN A 136 -0.32 -7.69 1.28
C ASN A 136 0.42 -8.02 2.59
N PHE A 137 1.41 -8.91 2.55
CA PHE A 137 2.27 -9.17 3.70
C PHE A 137 3.02 -7.90 4.15
N LEU A 138 3.56 -7.11 3.23
CA LEU A 138 4.21 -5.83 3.55
C LEU A 138 3.22 -4.84 4.21
N ILE A 139 1.98 -4.77 3.71
CA ILE A 139 0.94 -3.90 4.26
C ILE A 139 0.57 -4.32 5.69
N ILE A 140 0.34 -5.62 5.91
CA ILE A 140 0.04 -6.15 7.24
C ILE A 140 1.20 -5.89 8.20
N SER A 141 2.44 -6.00 7.71
CA SER A 141 3.65 -5.69 8.50
C SER A 141 3.68 -4.23 8.94
N ILE A 142 3.33 -3.29 8.06
CA ILE A 142 3.22 -1.86 8.40
C ILE A 142 2.16 -1.64 9.47
N ILE A 143 0.96 -2.22 9.30
CA ILE A 143 -0.14 -2.11 10.27
C ILE A 143 0.31 -2.65 11.65
N LEU A 144 1.01 -3.78 11.68
CA LEU A 144 1.52 -4.37 12.91
C LEU A 144 2.56 -3.46 13.59
N ILE A 145 3.50 -2.90 12.83
CA ILE A 145 4.49 -1.94 13.35
C ILE A 145 3.78 -0.74 13.98
N TYR A 146 2.80 -0.15 13.29
CA TYR A 146 2.02 0.96 13.84
C TYR A 146 1.23 0.57 15.10
N ALA A 147 0.63 -0.61 15.13
CA ALA A 147 -0.11 -1.09 16.30
C ALA A 147 0.82 -1.28 17.52
N ILE A 148 2.04 -1.78 17.32
CA ILE A 148 3.04 -1.92 18.39
C ILE A 148 3.43 -0.53 18.93
N VAL A 149 3.67 0.43 18.04
CA VAL A 149 3.99 1.82 18.44
C VAL A 149 2.85 2.41 19.28
N GLU A 150 1.60 2.28 18.83
CA GLU A 150 0.44 2.79 19.57
C GLU A 150 0.31 2.14 20.95
N MET A 151 0.46 0.81 21.05
CA MET A 151 0.41 0.11 22.33
C MET A 151 1.49 0.58 23.32
N MET A 152 2.69 0.89 22.82
CA MET A 152 3.77 1.41 23.67
C MET A 152 3.44 2.77 24.26
N PHE A 153 2.68 3.63 23.57
CA PHE A 153 2.30 4.97 24.09
C PHE A 153 1.27 4.93 25.21
N HIS A 154 0.51 3.83 25.35
CA HIS A 154 -0.55 3.66 26.36
C HIS A 154 -0.14 2.75 27.54
N LEU A 155 1.12 2.31 27.60
CA LEU A 155 1.72 1.51 28.68
C LEU A 155 2.64 2.36 29.57
#